data_AF-A0A519R6E2-F1
#
_entry.id   AF-A0A519R6E2-F1
#
_cell.length_a   1.000
_cell.length_b   1.000
_cell.length_c   1.000
_cell.angle_alpha   90.00
_cell.angle_beta   90.00
_cell.angle_gamma   90.00
#
_symmetry.space_group_name_H-M   'P 1'
#
loop_
_entity.id
_entity.type
_entity.pdbx_description
1 polymer ?
#
loop_
_entity_poly.entity_id
_entity_poly.type
_entity_poly.pdbx_seq_one_letter_code
_entity_poly.pdbx_strand_id
1 'polypeptide(L)'
;MARFFVHLGDVDFAHDIIRKSELVKHDPWLLATEISLATLRNRGSRFTKMGIQIVESENFHPFNTTELASTLATLEMKNASLKKSKKLFETSLVHPNDNSLAQAEWASQEEKNLIPINTQQFNLINSFEANARDYAEHEKWGEAIESSKKWFLDLPFSKGSILFGNDIALNKLKNHELAVNVAKIGLVSHPNDPLLLNNIIYSLCIQNKLDEASNFLKQIKKDDIQSKTGVAICLSATKGLYFFRSGFIEAGRNLYYEAMRVAKENNNIELHSLAYINYTREEILTGTENVDELIPRLREIKKRFPGKDIIDEAEEVIKLFEDKKLKKGDSA
;
A
#
# COMPACT_ATOMS: atom_id res chain seq x y z
N MET A 1 -3.17 -13.13 -18.88
CA MET A 1 -1.74 -12.97 -19.22
C MET A 1 -1.23 -11.56 -18.93
N ALA A 2 -1.80 -10.49 -19.52
CA ALA A 2 -1.33 -9.11 -19.27
C ALA A 2 -1.30 -8.72 -17.79
N ARG A 3 -2.39 -8.99 -17.03
CA ARG A 3 -2.48 -8.73 -15.58
C ARG A 3 -1.35 -9.39 -14.77
N PHE A 4 -0.91 -10.59 -15.16
CA PHE A 4 0.21 -11.29 -14.52
C PHE A 4 1.54 -10.54 -14.69
N PHE A 5 1.88 -10.14 -15.92
CA PHE A 5 3.11 -9.40 -16.18
C PHE A 5 3.11 -8.01 -15.53
N VAL A 6 1.95 -7.35 -15.43
CA VAL A 6 1.81 -6.11 -14.65
C VAL A 6 2.18 -6.34 -13.19
N HIS A 7 1.69 -7.41 -12.58
CA HIS A 7 2.02 -7.74 -11.19
C HIS A 7 3.50 -8.12 -10.99
N LEU A 8 4.16 -8.68 -12.01
CA LEU A 8 5.62 -8.89 -11.99
C LEU A 8 6.44 -7.62 -12.25
N GLY A 9 5.79 -6.49 -12.52
CA GLY A 9 6.45 -5.23 -12.85
C GLY A 9 6.86 -5.08 -14.31
N ASP A 10 6.55 -6.04 -15.17
CA ASP A 10 6.87 -6.02 -16.60
C ASP A 10 5.70 -5.48 -17.44
N VAL A 11 5.33 -4.23 -17.14
CA VAL A 11 4.23 -3.52 -17.80
C VAL A 11 4.54 -3.27 -19.28
N ASP A 12 5.82 -3.04 -19.62
CA ASP A 12 6.26 -2.81 -21.00
C ASP A 12 6.01 -4.04 -21.87
N PHE A 13 6.43 -5.23 -21.41
CA PHE A 13 6.18 -6.48 -22.13
C PHE A 13 4.69 -6.76 -22.29
N ALA A 14 3.91 -6.60 -21.20
CA ALA A 14 2.47 -6.80 -21.23
C ALA A 14 1.81 -5.92 -22.30
N HIS A 15 2.17 -4.64 -22.35
CA HIS A 15 1.59 -3.69 -23.29
C HIS A 15 2.03 -4.01 -24.73
N ASP A 16 3.30 -4.31 -24.95
CA ASP A 16 3.83 -4.56 -26.29
C ASP A 16 3.22 -5.82 -26.92
N ILE A 17 2.82 -6.83 -26.14
CA ILE A 17 2.06 -7.99 -26.63
C ILE A 17 0.65 -7.57 -27.05
N ILE A 18 -0.10 -6.89 -26.16
CA ILE A 18 -1.50 -6.53 -26.42
C ILE A 18 -1.60 -5.65 -27.66
N ARG A 19 -0.69 -4.68 -27.81
CA ARG A 19 -0.66 -3.74 -28.92
C ARG A 19 -0.45 -4.39 -30.30
N LYS A 20 0.18 -5.57 -30.35
CA LYS A 20 0.45 -6.30 -31.61
C LYS A 20 -0.76 -7.08 -32.10
N SER A 21 -1.76 -7.31 -31.26
CA SER A 21 -2.98 -8.01 -31.64
C SER A 21 -3.88 -7.10 -32.46
N GLU A 22 -4.28 -7.53 -33.66
CA GLU A 22 -5.27 -6.81 -34.47
C GLU A 22 -6.65 -6.79 -33.80
N LEU A 23 -6.94 -7.76 -32.91
CA LEU A 23 -8.20 -7.84 -32.17
C LEU A 23 -8.40 -6.66 -31.21
N VAL A 24 -7.32 -5.97 -30.80
CA VAL A 24 -7.41 -4.82 -29.89
C VAL A 24 -8.33 -3.71 -30.43
N LYS A 25 -8.51 -3.63 -31.75
CA LYS A 25 -9.36 -2.63 -32.41
C LYS A 25 -10.86 -2.92 -32.30
N HIS A 26 -11.23 -4.13 -31.91
CA HIS A 26 -12.60 -4.63 -32.01
C HIS A 26 -13.12 -5.25 -30.71
N ASP A 27 -12.21 -5.81 -29.91
CA ASP A 27 -12.54 -6.44 -28.63
C ASP A 27 -12.45 -5.40 -27.48
N PRO A 28 -13.58 -5.08 -26.82
CA PRO A 28 -13.58 -4.10 -25.73
C PRO A 28 -12.67 -4.46 -24.54
N TRP A 29 -12.47 -5.75 -24.26
CA TRP A 29 -11.64 -6.22 -23.14
C TRP A 29 -10.14 -6.03 -23.43
N LEU A 30 -9.73 -6.36 -24.65
CA LEU A 30 -8.36 -6.10 -25.10
C LEU A 30 -8.09 -4.60 -25.18
N LEU A 31 -9.08 -3.82 -25.62
CA LEU A 31 -8.97 -2.37 -25.70
C LEU A 31 -8.87 -1.71 -24.33
N ALA A 32 -9.68 -2.16 -23.35
CA ALA A 32 -9.58 -1.74 -21.96
C ALA A 32 -8.18 -2.03 -21.41
N THR A 33 -7.68 -3.25 -21.64
CA THR A 33 -6.34 -3.66 -21.22
C THR A 33 -5.26 -2.79 -21.86
N GLU A 34 -5.32 -2.50 -23.15
CA GLU A 34 -4.34 -1.65 -23.84
C GLU A 34 -4.31 -0.24 -23.27
N ILE A 35 -5.48 0.40 -23.10
CA ILE A 35 -5.59 1.76 -22.58
C ILE A 35 -5.08 1.82 -21.14
N SER A 36 -5.42 0.82 -20.32
CA SER A 36 -4.94 0.72 -18.95
C SER A 36 -3.41 0.59 -18.89
N LEU A 37 -2.82 -0.28 -19.71
CA LEU A 37 -1.37 -0.47 -19.78
C LEU A 37 -0.64 0.75 -20.34
N ALA A 38 -1.21 1.45 -21.32
CA ALA A 38 -0.67 2.72 -21.80
C ALA A 38 -0.64 3.77 -20.69
N THR A 39 -1.74 3.86 -19.94
CA THR A 39 -1.88 4.77 -18.80
C THR A 39 -0.88 4.44 -17.68
N LEU A 40 -0.67 3.17 -17.36
CA LEU A 40 0.35 2.73 -16.38
C LEU A 40 1.77 3.10 -16.80
N ARG A 41 2.06 3.17 -18.11
CA ARG A 41 3.34 3.64 -18.65
C ARG A 41 3.43 5.17 -18.73
N ASN A 42 2.45 5.91 -18.19
CA ASN A 42 2.32 7.36 -18.32
C ASN A 42 2.31 7.83 -19.78
N ARG A 43 1.63 7.09 -20.66
CA ARG A 43 1.49 7.39 -22.09
C ARG A 43 0.02 7.46 -22.50
N GLY A 44 -0.28 8.28 -23.50
CA GLY A 44 -1.59 8.26 -24.15
C GLY A 44 -1.76 7.01 -25.02
N SER A 45 -2.94 6.39 -24.98
CA SER A 45 -3.32 5.35 -25.94
C SER A 45 -3.82 5.98 -27.24
N ARG A 46 -3.37 5.44 -28.38
CA ARG A 46 -3.92 5.82 -29.70
C ARG A 46 -5.36 5.33 -29.90
N PHE A 47 -5.84 4.44 -29.04
CA PHE A 47 -7.15 3.82 -29.15
C PHE A 47 -8.20 4.43 -28.23
N THR A 48 -7.86 5.43 -27.40
CA THR A 48 -8.84 6.09 -26.50
C THR A 48 -10.10 6.55 -27.24
N LYS A 49 -9.96 7.21 -28.40
CA LYS A 49 -11.10 7.67 -29.20
C LYS A 49 -11.99 6.50 -29.67
N MET A 50 -11.37 5.39 -30.08
CA MET A 50 -12.07 4.18 -30.49
C MET A 50 -12.78 3.53 -29.31
N GLY A 51 -12.17 3.53 -28.12
CA GLY A 51 -12.78 3.03 -26.90
C GLY A 51 -14.06 3.79 -26.55
N ILE A 52 -14.03 5.12 -26.61
CA ILE A 52 -15.22 5.96 -26.40
C ILE A 52 -16.31 5.60 -27.40
N GLN A 53 -15.97 5.48 -28.69
CA GLN A 53 -16.94 5.11 -29.72
C GLN A 53 -17.58 3.74 -29.46
N ILE A 54 -16.80 2.74 -29.01
CA ILE A 54 -17.34 1.41 -28.67
C ILE A 54 -18.32 1.51 -27.51
N VAL A 55 -17.95 2.21 -26.43
CA VAL A 55 -18.82 2.40 -25.25
C VAL A 55 -20.11 3.15 -25.61
N GLU A 56 -20.03 4.16 -26.46
CA GLU A 56 -21.20 4.96 -26.88
C GLU A 56 -22.07 4.28 -27.94
N SER A 57 -21.55 3.29 -28.67
CA SER A 57 -22.27 2.68 -29.79
C SER A 57 -23.43 1.75 -29.39
N GLU A 58 -23.49 1.32 -28.13
CA GLU A 58 -24.46 0.35 -27.60
C GLU A 58 -24.52 -1.00 -28.37
N ASN A 59 -23.57 -1.26 -29.27
CA ASN A 59 -23.48 -2.49 -30.06
C ASN A 59 -23.05 -3.71 -29.24
N PHE A 60 -22.59 -3.49 -28.01
CA PHE A 60 -22.12 -4.52 -27.09
C PHE A 60 -22.99 -4.50 -25.84
N HIS A 61 -23.27 -5.68 -25.30
CA HIS A 61 -23.89 -5.79 -23.98
C HIS A 61 -23.04 -5.04 -22.93
N PRO A 62 -23.63 -4.28 -21.98
CA PRO A 62 -22.88 -3.46 -21.01
C PRO A 62 -21.81 -4.23 -20.23
N PHE A 63 -22.04 -5.51 -19.94
CA PHE A 63 -21.04 -6.38 -19.31
C PHE A 63 -19.73 -6.49 -20.10
N ASN A 64 -19.80 -6.45 -21.44
CA ASN A 64 -18.61 -6.55 -22.28
C ASN A 64 -17.86 -5.22 -22.38
N THR A 65 -18.50 -4.08 -22.09
CA THR A 65 -17.87 -2.75 -22.17
C THR A 65 -17.55 -2.16 -20.80
N THR A 66 -17.95 -2.81 -19.71
CA THR A 66 -17.78 -2.30 -18.35
C THR A 66 -16.32 -1.96 -18.01
N GLU A 67 -15.36 -2.84 -18.31
CA GLU A 67 -13.94 -2.57 -18.05
C GLU A 67 -13.39 -1.44 -18.93
N LEU A 68 -13.87 -1.35 -20.17
CA LEU A 68 -13.47 -0.29 -21.10
C LEU A 68 -14.00 1.07 -20.61
N ALA A 69 -15.27 1.13 -20.22
CA ALA A 69 -15.89 2.32 -19.64
C ALA A 69 -15.16 2.74 -18.35
N SER A 70 -14.89 1.81 -17.43
CA SER A 70 -14.17 2.08 -16.19
C SER A 70 -12.72 2.54 -16.41
N THR A 71 -12.02 1.94 -17.38
CA THR A 71 -10.66 2.34 -17.75
C THR A 71 -10.63 3.75 -18.35
N LEU A 72 -11.59 4.06 -19.24
CA LEU A 72 -11.74 5.39 -19.81
C LEU A 72 -12.13 6.42 -18.74
N ALA A 73 -12.99 6.05 -17.78
CA ALA A 73 -13.36 6.89 -16.66
C ALA A 73 -12.13 7.26 -15.81
N THR A 74 -11.31 6.26 -15.48
CA THR A 74 -10.05 6.43 -14.76
C THR A 74 -9.08 7.35 -15.52
N LEU A 75 -8.98 7.19 -16.84
CA LEU A 75 -8.16 8.07 -17.68
C LEU A 75 -8.67 9.53 -17.66
N GLU A 76 -9.98 9.74 -17.80
CA GLU A 76 -10.58 11.08 -17.72
C GLU A 76 -10.40 11.70 -16.33
N MET A 77 -10.49 10.90 -15.26
CA MET A 77 -10.23 11.34 -13.89
C MET A 77 -8.77 11.81 -13.72
N LYS A 78 -7.79 11.04 -14.22
CA LYS A 78 -6.37 11.43 -14.22
C LYS A 78 -6.10 12.72 -15.02
N ASN A 79 -6.92 12.99 -16.03
CA ASN A 79 -6.87 14.22 -16.81
C ASN A 79 -7.73 15.35 -16.21
N ALA A 80 -8.18 15.22 -14.96
CA ALA A 80 -9.04 16.17 -14.24
C ALA A 80 -10.39 16.47 -14.94
N SER A 81 -10.89 15.55 -15.78
CA SER A 81 -12.20 15.66 -16.43
C SER A 81 -13.29 14.93 -15.63
N LEU A 82 -13.58 15.43 -14.43
CA LEU A 82 -14.48 14.76 -13.47
C LEU A 82 -15.88 14.49 -14.01
N LYS A 83 -16.46 15.43 -14.78
CA LYS A 83 -17.80 15.25 -15.37
C LYS A 83 -17.85 14.08 -16.36
N LYS A 84 -16.81 13.91 -17.19
CA LYS A 84 -16.72 12.79 -18.13
C LYS A 84 -16.43 11.49 -17.42
N SER A 85 -15.49 11.52 -16.46
CA SER A 85 -15.16 10.39 -15.60
C SER A 85 -16.42 9.84 -14.92
N LYS A 86 -17.20 10.71 -14.26
CA LYS A 86 -18.47 10.34 -13.62
C LYS A 86 -19.40 9.59 -14.57
N LYS A 87 -19.68 10.16 -15.75
CA LYS A 87 -20.58 9.54 -16.75
C LYS A 87 -20.07 8.16 -17.17
N LEU A 88 -18.76 8.00 -17.39
CA LEU A 88 -18.17 6.74 -17.80
C LEU A 88 -18.18 5.69 -16.68
N PHE A 89 -17.97 6.09 -15.42
CA PHE A 89 -18.15 5.17 -14.30
C PHE A 89 -19.61 4.75 -14.12
N GLU A 90 -20.56 5.67 -14.24
CA GLU A 90 -22.01 5.34 -14.26
C GLU A 90 -22.32 4.31 -15.36
N THR A 91 -21.76 4.47 -16.57
CA THR A 91 -21.87 3.48 -17.64
C THR A 91 -21.24 2.13 -17.25
N SER A 92 -20.07 2.12 -16.61
CA SER A 92 -19.41 0.88 -16.18
C SER A 92 -20.23 0.12 -15.14
N LEU A 93 -20.98 0.82 -14.30
CA LEU A 93 -21.77 0.25 -13.20
C LEU A 93 -23.16 -0.24 -13.62
N VAL A 94 -23.53 -0.16 -14.90
CA VAL A 94 -24.81 -0.72 -15.40
C VAL A 94 -24.84 -2.25 -15.29
N HIS A 95 -23.75 -2.92 -15.68
CA HIS A 95 -23.60 -4.36 -15.52
C HIS A 95 -22.13 -4.70 -15.23
N PRO A 96 -21.65 -4.36 -14.02
CA PRO A 96 -20.23 -4.40 -13.71
C PRO A 96 -19.73 -5.84 -13.56
N ASN A 97 -18.42 -5.99 -13.65
CA ASN A 97 -17.69 -7.10 -13.07
C ASN A 97 -16.93 -6.64 -11.82
N ASP A 98 -16.20 -7.57 -11.21
CA ASP A 98 -15.34 -7.37 -10.04
C ASP A 98 -14.34 -6.22 -10.24
N ASN A 99 -13.67 -6.17 -11.39
CA ASN A 99 -12.65 -5.17 -11.70
C ASN A 99 -13.24 -3.76 -11.91
N SER A 100 -14.33 -3.64 -12.65
CA SER A 100 -14.99 -2.34 -12.88
C SER A 100 -15.59 -1.77 -11.58
N LEU A 101 -16.16 -2.64 -10.73
CA LEU A 101 -16.67 -2.20 -9.43
C LEU A 101 -15.53 -1.74 -8.51
N ALA A 102 -14.43 -2.48 -8.47
CA ALA A 102 -13.25 -2.12 -7.68
C ALA A 102 -12.63 -0.80 -8.11
N GLN A 103 -12.53 -0.54 -9.42
CA GLN A 103 -12.03 0.73 -9.95
C GLN A 103 -12.96 1.90 -9.63
N ALA A 104 -14.27 1.69 -9.73
CA ALA A 104 -15.23 2.71 -9.36
C ALA A 104 -15.16 3.02 -7.86
N GLU A 105 -15.08 2.00 -6.99
CA GLU A 105 -14.93 2.15 -5.53
C GLU A 105 -13.64 2.89 -5.16
N TRP A 106 -12.52 2.52 -5.79
CA TRP A 106 -11.28 3.28 -5.62
C TRP A 106 -11.47 4.74 -6.05
N ALA A 107 -12.11 5.00 -7.18
CA ALA A 107 -12.33 6.36 -7.68
C ALA A 107 -13.23 7.21 -6.76
N SER A 108 -14.25 6.63 -6.12
CA SER A 108 -15.07 7.34 -5.14
C SER A 108 -14.33 7.70 -3.86
N GLN A 109 -13.30 6.93 -3.49
CA GLN A 109 -12.43 7.23 -2.34
C GLN A 109 -11.43 8.34 -2.65
N GLU A 110 -10.85 8.34 -3.85
CA GLU A 110 -9.96 9.41 -4.32
C GLU A 110 -10.72 10.74 -4.49
N GLU A 111 -11.93 10.67 -5.07
CA GLU A 111 -12.77 11.82 -5.39
C GLU A 111 -14.16 11.65 -4.74
N LYS A 112 -14.28 12.06 -3.47
CA LYS A 112 -15.47 11.85 -2.62
C LYS A 112 -16.82 12.24 -3.24
N ASN A 113 -16.82 13.20 -4.18
CA ASN A 113 -18.03 13.71 -4.83
C ASN A 113 -18.22 13.19 -6.26
N LEU A 114 -17.41 12.23 -6.73
CA LEU A 114 -17.47 11.72 -8.09
C LEU A 114 -18.73 10.88 -8.31
N ILE A 115 -18.85 9.79 -7.57
CA ILE A 115 -19.97 8.83 -7.62
C ILE A 115 -20.20 8.22 -6.23
N PRO A 116 -21.45 8.13 -5.76
CA PRO A 116 -21.74 7.35 -4.56
C PRO A 116 -21.73 5.86 -4.93
N ILE A 117 -21.00 5.05 -4.15
CA ILE A 117 -20.95 3.60 -4.35
C ILE A 117 -21.38 2.90 -3.08
N ASN A 118 -22.18 1.86 -3.26
CA ASN A 118 -22.48 0.89 -2.23
C ASN A 118 -22.22 -0.48 -2.83
N THR A 119 -21.08 -1.08 -2.47
CA THR A 119 -20.59 -2.34 -3.02
C THR A 119 -21.59 -3.49 -2.80
N GLN A 120 -22.39 -3.44 -1.72
CA GLN A 120 -23.38 -4.45 -1.37
C GLN A 120 -24.61 -4.46 -2.29
N GLN A 121 -24.82 -3.42 -3.11
CA GLN A 121 -25.92 -3.37 -4.09
C GLN A 121 -25.64 -4.23 -5.33
N PHE A 122 -24.40 -4.64 -5.53
CA PHE A 122 -23.99 -5.43 -6.67
C PHE A 122 -23.90 -6.91 -6.29
N ASN A 123 -24.68 -7.76 -6.97
CA ASN A 123 -24.65 -9.21 -6.74
C ASN A 123 -23.50 -9.87 -7.51
N LEU A 124 -22.27 -9.66 -7.04
CA LEU A 124 -21.05 -10.17 -7.63
C LEU A 124 -20.34 -11.13 -6.65
N ILE A 125 -19.90 -12.29 -7.16
CA ILE A 125 -19.33 -13.37 -6.34
C ILE A 125 -17.97 -12.97 -5.74
N ASN A 126 -17.14 -12.26 -6.52
CA ASN A 126 -15.73 -12.00 -6.22
C ASN A 126 -15.39 -10.51 -6.04
N SER A 127 -16.32 -9.68 -5.55
CA SER A 127 -16.07 -8.23 -5.28
C SER A 127 -15.13 -7.97 -4.09
N PHE A 128 -14.12 -8.82 -3.89
CA PHE A 128 -13.28 -8.79 -2.70
C PHE A 128 -12.45 -7.50 -2.59
N GLU A 129 -11.95 -6.96 -3.71
CA GLU A 129 -11.23 -5.67 -3.69
C GLU A 129 -12.17 -4.53 -3.30
N ALA A 130 -13.30 -4.40 -3.99
CA ALA A 130 -14.28 -3.35 -3.70
C ALA A 130 -14.78 -3.43 -2.25
N ASN A 131 -15.10 -4.64 -1.77
CA ASN A 131 -15.53 -4.85 -0.40
C ASN A 131 -14.43 -4.54 0.62
N ALA A 132 -13.17 -4.91 0.35
CA ALA A 132 -12.06 -4.57 1.25
C ALA A 132 -11.91 -3.05 1.42
N ARG A 133 -12.08 -2.31 0.34
CA ARG A 133 -12.03 -0.84 0.31
C ARG A 133 -13.23 -0.21 1.02
N ASP A 134 -14.44 -0.66 0.73
CA ASP A 134 -15.68 -0.19 1.37
C ASP A 134 -15.64 -0.44 2.88
N TYR A 135 -15.23 -1.64 3.32
CA TYR A 135 -15.08 -1.95 4.74
C TYR A 135 -14.03 -1.07 5.41
N ALA A 136 -12.91 -0.77 4.76
CA ALA A 136 -11.90 0.11 5.31
C ALA A 136 -12.38 1.57 5.44
N GLU A 137 -13.10 2.10 4.46
CA GLU A 137 -13.68 3.46 4.52
C GLU A 137 -14.68 3.60 5.68
N HIS A 138 -15.39 2.51 6.00
CA HIS A 138 -16.34 2.45 7.12
C HIS A 138 -15.72 1.89 8.42
N GLU A 139 -14.39 1.86 8.52
CA GLU A 139 -13.64 1.41 9.72
C GLU A 139 -13.95 -0.02 10.19
N LYS A 140 -14.50 -0.87 9.31
CA LYS A 140 -14.73 -2.30 9.53
C LYS A 140 -13.46 -3.09 9.24
N TRP A 141 -12.44 -2.86 10.06
CA TRP A 141 -11.06 -3.32 9.81
C TRP A 141 -10.93 -4.84 9.69
N GLY A 142 -11.69 -5.61 10.49
CA GLY A 142 -11.64 -7.08 10.43
C GLY A 142 -12.16 -7.61 9.09
N GLU A 143 -13.31 -7.11 8.65
CA GLU A 143 -13.93 -7.46 7.38
C GLU A 143 -13.09 -6.99 6.18
N ALA A 144 -12.45 -5.83 6.29
CA ALA A 144 -11.51 -5.33 5.29
C ALA A 144 -10.30 -6.28 5.13
N ILE A 145 -9.71 -6.74 6.24
CA ILE A 145 -8.60 -7.70 6.22
C ILE A 145 -9.05 -9.04 5.64
N GLU A 146 -10.20 -9.58 6.04
CA GLU A 146 -10.69 -10.85 5.49
C GLU A 146 -11.00 -10.75 3.99
N SER A 147 -11.56 -9.63 3.55
CA SER A 147 -11.80 -9.37 2.12
C SER A 147 -10.49 -9.23 1.36
N SER A 148 -9.46 -8.60 1.93
CA SER A 148 -8.12 -8.50 1.32
C SER A 148 -7.45 -9.87 1.15
N LYS A 149 -7.65 -10.81 2.08
CA LYS A 149 -7.17 -12.20 1.96
C LYS A 149 -7.89 -12.94 0.83
N LYS A 150 -9.22 -12.77 0.73
CA LYS A 150 -10.00 -13.37 -0.37
C LYS A 150 -9.61 -12.77 -1.73
N TRP A 151 -9.37 -11.47 -1.78
CA TRP A 151 -8.83 -10.80 -2.96
C TRP A 151 -7.48 -11.39 -3.37
N PHE A 152 -6.58 -11.64 -2.43
CA PHE A 152 -5.33 -12.33 -2.72
C PHE A 152 -5.53 -13.76 -3.23
N LEU A 153 -6.47 -14.52 -2.66
CA LEU A 153 -6.75 -15.88 -3.15
C LEU A 153 -7.28 -15.89 -4.58
N ASP A 154 -8.09 -14.89 -4.94
CA ASP A 154 -8.60 -14.71 -6.30
C ASP A 154 -7.50 -14.22 -7.27
N LEU A 155 -6.60 -13.34 -6.80
CA LEU A 155 -5.50 -12.76 -7.57
C LEU A 155 -4.15 -12.93 -6.83
N PRO A 156 -3.56 -14.14 -6.82
CA PRO A 156 -2.41 -14.47 -5.98
C PRO A 156 -1.13 -13.70 -6.31
N PHE A 157 -1.02 -13.11 -7.50
CA PHE A 157 0.12 -12.25 -7.86
C PHE A 157 -0.14 -10.77 -7.54
N SER A 158 -1.33 -10.40 -7.06
CA SER A 158 -1.62 -9.05 -6.60
C SER A 158 -1.04 -8.83 -5.20
N LYS A 159 0.25 -8.47 -5.11
CA LYS A 159 0.88 -8.11 -3.84
C LYS A 159 0.12 -7.01 -3.08
N GLY A 160 -0.49 -6.07 -3.80
CA GLY A 160 -1.22 -4.94 -3.22
C GLY A 160 -2.37 -5.39 -2.30
N SER A 161 -3.04 -6.49 -2.63
CA SER A 161 -4.15 -7.03 -1.82
C SER A 161 -3.71 -7.39 -0.38
N ILE A 162 -2.63 -8.17 -0.24
CA ILE A 162 -2.11 -8.55 1.09
C ILE A 162 -1.48 -7.37 1.81
N LEU A 163 -0.79 -6.48 1.09
CA LEU A 163 -0.24 -5.28 1.70
C LEU A 163 -1.33 -4.38 2.28
N PHE A 164 -2.48 -4.27 1.61
CA PHE A 164 -3.63 -3.53 2.14
C PHE A 164 -4.12 -4.08 3.48
N GLY A 165 -4.36 -5.40 3.57
CA GLY A 165 -4.76 -6.03 4.83
C GLY A 165 -3.66 -5.98 5.90
N ASN A 166 -2.40 -6.12 5.50
CA ASN A 166 -1.26 -6.03 6.42
C ASN A 166 -1.10 -4.64 7.03
N ASP A 167 -1.30 -3.59 6.23
CA ASP A 167 -1.27 -2.20 6.65
C ASP A 167 -2.36 -1.90 7.69
N ILE A 168 -3.60 -2.35 7.44
CA ILE A 168 -4.69 -2.22 8.42
C ILE A 168 -4.35 -2.93 9.72
N ALA A 169 -3.84 -4.17 9.66
CA ALA A 169 -3.45 -4.92 10.85
C ALA A 169 -2.34 -4.21 11.63
N LEU A 170 -1.36 -3.64 10.92
CA LEU A 170 -0.19 -2.99 11.50
C LEU A 170 -0.51 -1.61 12.09
N ASN A 171 -1.21 -0.77 11.34
CA ASN A 171 -1.34 0.65 11.63
C ASN A 171 -2.67 1.00 12.29
N LYS A 172 -3.79 0.38 11.86
CA LYS A 172 -5.13 0.68 12.40
C LYS A 172 -5.46 -0.14 13.64
N LEU A 173 -5.15 -1.45 13.61
CA LEU A 173 -5.44 -2.35 14.73
C LEU A 173 -4.28 -2.48 15.72
N LYS A 174 -3.07 -2.04 15.34
CA LYS A 174 -1.81 -2.27 16.08
C LYS A 174 -1.63 -3.75 16.49
N ASN A 175 -2.19 -4.68 15.72
CA ASN A 175 -2.16 -6.11 15.98
C ASN A 175 -0.98 -6.74 15.22
N HIS A 176 0.19 -6.69 15.83
CA HIS A 176 1.43 -7.17 15.23
C HIS A 176 1.43 -8.68 14.95
N GLU A 177 0.70 -9.49 15.72
CA GLU A 177 0.57 -10.92 15.45
C GLU A 177 -0.23 -11.17 14.17
N LEU A 178 -1.38 -10.50 14.03
CA LEU A 178 -2.18 -10.54 12.81
C LEU A 178 -1.40 -10.01 11.61
N ALA A 179 -0.64 -8.91 11.78
CA ALA A 179 0.20 -8.36 10.72
C ALA A 179 1.22 -9.39 10.22
N VAL A 180 1.92 -10.10 11.12
CA VAL A 180 2.85 -11.20 10.75
C VAL A 180 2.11 -12.28 9.96
N ASN A 181 0.95 -12.72 10.44
CA ASN A 181 0.19 -13.79 9.81
C ASN A 181 -0.30 -13.40 8.41
N VAL A 182 -0.82 -12.17 8.24
CA VAL A 182 -1.26 -11.66 6.93
C VAL A 182 -0.10 -11.53 5.96
N ALA A 183 1.04 -10.96 6.38
CA ALA A 183 2.20 -10.82 5.50
C ALA A 183 2.79 -12.18 5.08
N LYS A 184 2.79 -13.19 5.96
CA LYS A 184 3.22 -14.56 5.63
C LYS A 184 2.38 -15.19 4.52
N ILE A 185 1.09 -14.87 4.41
CA ILE A 185 0.23 -15.33 3.30
C ILE A 185 0.77 -14.80 1.96
N GLY A 186 1.18 -13.54 1.91
CA GLY A 186 1.74 -12.92 0.71
C GLY A 186 3.03 -13.59 0.20
N LEU A 187 3.83 -14.13 1.11
CA LEU A 187 5.09 -14.83 0.77
C LEU A 187 4.87 -16.15 0.03
N VAL A 188 3.65 -16.71 0.00
CA VAL A 188 3.33 -17.94 -0.75
C VAL A 188 3.55 -17.75 -2.25
N SER A 189 3.12 -16.63 -2.81
CA SER A 189 3.28 -16.31 -4.24
C SER A 189 4.37 -15.25 -4.51
N HIS A 190 4.80 -14.52 -3.49
CA HIS A 190 5.89 -13.54 -3.56
C HIS A 190 7.04 -13.94 -2.62
N PRO A 191 7.70 -15.08 -2.88
CA PRO A 191 8.76 -15.57 -2.01
C PRO A 191 9.91 -14.56 -1.95
N ASN A 192 10.32 -14.23 -0.73
CA ASN A 192 11.37 -13.25 -0.44
C ASN A 192 11.05 -11.81 -0.88
N ASP A 193 9.78 -11.41 -1.00
CA ASP A 193 9.46 -10.00 -1.23
C ASP A 193 9.98 -9.13 -0.06
N PRO A 194 10.82 -8.13 -0.35
CA PRO A 194 11.53 -7.39 0.70
C PRO A 194 10.61 -6.53 1.57
N LEU A 195 9.47 -6.08 1.05
CA LEU A 195 8.51 -5.29 1.83
C LEU A 195 7.70 -6.18 2.78
N LEU A 196 7.23 -7.34 2.31
CA LEU A 196 6.56 -8.31 3.18
C LEU A 196 7.50 -8.82 4.27
N LEU A 197 8.75 -9.13 3.93
CA LEU A 197 9.77 -9.52 4.92
C LEU A 197 10.03 -8.40 5.93
N ASN A 198 10.17 -7.15 5.48
CA ASN A 198 10.33 -5.99 6.36
C ASN A 198 9.18 -5.92 7.39
N ASN A 199 7.93 -6.02 6.94
CA ASN A 199 6.77 -5.87 7.80
C ASN A 199 6.65 -7.01 8.82
N ILE A 200 7.03 -8.24 8.42
CA ILE A 200 7.14 -9.38 9.34
C ILE A 200 8.21 -9.14 10.39
N ILE A 201 9.43 -8.77 9.97
CA ILE A 201 10.56 -8.55 10.89
C ILE A 201 10.23 -7.42 11.87
N TYR A 202 9.70 -6.31 11.37
CA TYR A 202 9.26 -5.18 12.20
C TYR A 202 8.29 -5.66 13.28
N SER A 203 7.19 -6.31 12.88
CA SER A 203 6.13 -6.76 13.79
C SER A 203 6.63 -7.78 14.81
N LEU A 204 7.56 -8.67 14.42
CA LEU A 204 8.20 -9.62 15.34
C LEU A 204 9.10 -8.92 16.36
N CYS A 205 9.87 -7.91 15.92
CA CYS A 205 10.71 -7.12 16.81
C CYS A 205 9.89 -6.31 17.82
N ILE A 206 8.75 -5.74 17.42
CA ILE A 206 7.84 -5.05 18.37
C ILE A 206 7.33 -6.02 19.45
N GLN A 207 7.04 -7.26 19.07
CA GLN A 207 6.65 -8.35 19.98
C GLN A 207 7.83 -8.95 20.76
N ASN A 208 9.05 -8.44 20.58
CA ASN A 208 10.29 -8.99 21.15
C ASN A 208 10.56 -10.46 20.79
N LYS A 209 10.01 -10.96 19.67
CA LYS A 209 10.20 -12.32 19.12
C LYS A 209 11.45 -12.36 18.23
N LEU A 210 12.61 -12.11 18.82
CA LEU A 210 13.87 -11.85 18.09
C LEU A 210 14.40 -13.09 17.35
N ASP A 211 14.23 -14.29 17.91
CA ASP A 211 14.67 -15.52 17.26
C ASP A 211 13.94 -15.74 15.92
N GLU A 212 12.62 -15.54 15.90
CA GLU A 212 11.82 -15.60 14.67
C GLU A 212 12.22 -14.48 13.70
N ALA A 213 12.39 -13.25 14.18
CA ALA A 213 12.80 -12.12 13.36
C ALA A 213 14.15 -12.39 12.66
N SER A 214 15.10 -13.02 13.37
CA SER A 214 16.40 -13.40 12.83
C SER A 214 16.30 -14.37 11.64
N ASN A 215 15.30 -15.25 11.62
CA ASN A 215 15.11 -16.21 10.53
C ASN A 215 14.60 -15.53 9.26
N PHE A 216 13.75 -14.51 9.39
CA PHE A 216 13.31 -13.70 8.25
C PHE A 216 14.42 -12.75 7.76
N LEU A 217 15.24 -12.21 8.67
CA LEU A 217 16.39 -11.39 8.29
C LEU A 217 17.39 -12.12 7.38
N LYS A 218 17.57 -13.43 7.55
CA LYS A 218 18.42 -14.27 6.68
C LYS A 218 17.91 -14.38 5.23
N GLN A 219 16.63 -14.11 4.99
CA GLN A 219 16.02 -14.18 3.66
C GLN A 219 16.21 -12.88 2.87
N ILE A 220 16.55 -11.77 3.54
CA ILE A 220 16.82 -10.49 2.90
C ILE A 220 18.11 -10.59 2.09
N LYS A 221 18.04 -10.27 0.79
CA LYS A 221 19.21 -10.27 -0.08
C LYS A 221 20.01 -8.98 0.13
N LYS A 222 21.29 -9.03 -0.23
CA LYS A 222 22.18 -7.86 -0.16
C LYS A 222 21.65 -6.70 -1.02
N ASP A 223 21.16 -7.01 -2.21
CA ASP A 223 20.65 -6.01 -3.16
C ASP A 223 19.40 -5.29 -2.65
N ASP A 224 18.56 -5.96 -1.85
CA ASP A 224 17.35 -5.38 -1.25
C ASP A 224 17.71 -4.21 -0.30
N ILE A 225 18.88 -4.27 0.33
CA ILE A 225 19.37 -3.26 1.28
C ILE A 225 20.18 -2.18 0.56
N GLN A 226 20.92 -2.55 -0.49
CA GLN A 226 21.81 -1.63 -1.20
C GLN A 226 21.07 -0.76 -2.21
N SER A 227 19.87 -1.15 -2.62
CA SER A 227 19.01 -0.29 -3.41
C SER A 227 18.71 1.02 -2.65
N LYS A 228 18.68 2.18 -3.30
CA LYS A 228 18.23 3.44 -2.69
C LYS A 228 16.71 3.56 -2.70
N THR A 229 15.98 2.46 -2.63
CA THR A 229 14.51 2.46 -2.69
C THR A 229 13.91 2.74 -1.31
N GLY A 230 12.61 3.08 -1.26
CA GLY A 230 11.89 3.22 0.00
C GLY A 230 11.92 1.95 0.85
N VAL A 231 11.84 0.77 0.21
CA VAL A 231 11.89 -0.53 0.90
C VAL A 231 13.23 -0.75 1.59
N ALA A 232 14.34 -0.37 0.96
CA ALA A 232 15.67 -0.50 1.55
C ALA A 232 15.88 0.42 2.77
N ILE A 233 15.31 1.63 2.74
CA ILE A 233 15.28 2.55 3.88
C ILE A 233 14.53 1.88 5.05
N CYS A 234 13.34 1.34 4.80
CA CYS A 234 12.55 0.64 5.79
C CYS A 234 13.31 -0.57 6.37
N LEU A 235 13.91 -1.39 5.51
CA LEU A 235 14.72 -2.54 5.93
C LEU A 235 15.90 -2.15 6.82
N SER A 236 16.57 -1.04 6.50
CA SER A 236 17.69 -0.53 7.31
C SER A 236 17.21 -0.09 8.69
N ALA A 237 16.10 0.65 8.77
CA ALA A 237 15.48 1.04 10.03
C ALA A 237 15.01 -0.18 10.85
N THR A 238 14.36 -1.16 10.22
CA THR A 238 13.89 -2.40 10.85
C THR A 238 15.05 -3.27 11.35
N LYS A 239 16.17 -3.31 10.64
CA LYS A 239 17.41 -3.91 11.16
C LYS A 239 17.92 -3.15 12.37
N GLY A 240 17.87 -1.82 12.34
CA GLY A 240 18.17 -0.98 13.51
C GLY A 240 17.34 -1.37 14.73
N LEU A 241 16.02 -1.50 14.55
CA LEU A 241 15.09 -1.99 15.58
C LEU A 241 15.51 -3.36 16.14
N TYR A 242 15.82 -4.33 15.25
CA TYR A 242 16.26 -5.65 15.68
C TYR A 242 17.51 -5.59 16.56
N PHE A 243 18.52 -4.81 16.18
CA PHE A 243 19.76 -4.68 16.96
C PHE A 243 19.53 -3.98 18.29
N PHE A 244 18.71 -2.92 18.33
CA PHE A 244 18.30 -2.27 19.58
C PHE A 244 17.68 -3.28 20.55
N ARG A 245 16.68 -4.05 20.08
CA ARG A 245 15.97 -5.04 20.89
C ARG A 245 16.85 -6.22 21.30
N SER A 246 17.86 -6.52 20.50
CA SER A 246 18.88 -7.55 20.80
C SER A 246 19.99 -7.06 21.75
N GLY A 247 19.95 -5.81 22.21
CA GLY A 247 20.94 -5.23 23.12
C GLY A 247 22.19 -4.64 22.44
N PHE A 248 22.29 -4.70 21.11
CA PHE A 248 23.39 -4.11 20.34
C PHE A 248 23.07 -2.66 19.98
N ILE A 249 22.98 -1.81 21.01
CA ILE A 249 22.45 -0.45 20.92
C ILE A 249 23.16 0.40 19.85
N GLU A 250 24.50 0.48 19.89
CA GLU A 250 25.27 1.27 18.93
C GLU A 250 25.08 0.82 17.48
N ALA A 251 25.01 -0.49 17.25
CA ALA A 251 24.75 -1.03 15.92
C ALA A 251 23.34 -0.65 15.44
N GLY A 252 22.35 -0.71 16.33
CA GLY A 252 20.98 -0.28 16.06
C GLY A 252 20.90 1.21 15.70
N ARG A 253 21.59 2.07 16.47
CA ARG A 253 21.64 3.51 16.26
C ARG A 253 22.23 3.86 14.90
N ASN A 254 23.38 3.28 14.56
CA ASN A 254 24.04 3.51 13.28
C ASN A 254 23.13 3.18 12.09
N LEU A 255 22.33 2.11 12.18
CA LEU A 255 21.38 1.71 11.14
C LEU A 255 20.20 2.68 11.00
N TYR A 256 19.66 3.20 12.11
CA TYR A 256 18.65 4.25 12.05
C TYR A 256 19.19 5.56 11.47
N TYR A 257 20.40 5.96 11.86
CA TYR A 257 21.06 7.14 11.31
C TYR A 257 21.27 7.01 9.80
N GLU A 258 21.70 5.84 9.34
CA GLU A 258 21.84 5.55 7.92
C GLU A 258 20.48 5.60 7.19
N ALA A 259 19.44 4.96 7.73
CA ALA A 259 18.10 5.01 7.16
C ALA A 259 17.58 6.46 7.04
N MET A 260 17.76 7.27 8.08
CA MET A 260 17.40 8.69 8.08
C MET A 260 18.21 9.49 7.05
N ARG A 261 19.51 9.23 6.93
CA ARG A 261 20.39 9.89 5.94
C ARG A 261 19.92 9.60 4.53
N VAL A 262 19.76 8.33 4.17
CA VAL A 262 19.33 7.90 2.82
C VAL A 262 17.91 8.42 2.51
N ALA A 263 16.99 8.39 3.47
CA ALA A 263 15.66 8.96 3.29
C ALA A 263 15.70 10.46 2.97
N LYS A 264 16.56 11.21 3.68
CA LYS A 264 16.76 12.64 3.42
C LYS A 264 17.37 12.91 2.04
N GLU A 265 18.39 12.14 1.65
CA GLU A 265 19.02 12.23 0.33
C GLU A 265 18.04 11.95 -0.81
N ASN A 266 17.09 11.04 -0.59
CA ASN A 266 16.04 10.71 -1.54
C ASN A 266 14.84 11.67 -1.49
N ASN A 267 14.91 12.76 -0.70
CA ASN A 267 13.80 13.67 -0.42
C ASN A 267 12.52 12.97 0.11
N ASN A 268 12.67 11.78 0.70
CA ASN A 268 11.57 11.04 1.31
C ASN A 268 11.45 11.40 2.79
N ILE A 269 10.82 12.56 3.03
CA ILE A 269 10.64 13.14 4.35
C ILE A 269 9.82 12.21 5.26
N GLU A 270 8.81 11.51 4.71
CA GLU A 270 7.93 10.62 5.46
C GLU A 270 8.70 9.44 6.05
N LEU A 271 9.50 8.74 5.25
CA LEU A 271 10.33 7.65 5.75
C LEU A 271 11.42 8.13 6.72
N HIS A 272 11.96 9.33 6.48
CA HIS A 272 12.89 9.95 7.43
C HIS A 272 12.22 10.15 8.80
N SER A 273 11.00 10.68 8.81
CA SER A 273 10.23 10.90 10.03
C SER A 273 9.84 9.59 10.73
N LEU A 274 9.40 8.57 9.99
CA LEU A 274 9.11 7.24 10.56
C LEU A 274 10.34 6.58 11.19
N ALA A 275 11.50 6.67 10.52
CA ALA A 275 12.77 6.17 11.09
C ALA A 275 13.14 6.92 12.37
N TYR A 276 12.95 8.25 12.39
CA TYR A 276 13.21 9.07 13.58
C TYR A 276 12.27 8.74 14.75
N ILE A 277 10.97 8.55 14.49
CA ILE A 277 9.98 8.15 15.50
C ILE A 277 10.37 6.81 16.13
N ASN A 278 10.64 5.80 15.29
CA ASN A 278 11.00 4.46 15.79
C ASN A 278 12.35 4.49 16.52
N TYR A 279 13.36 5.21 16.00
CA TYR A 279 14.63 5.43 16.70
C TYR A 279 14.42 6.02 18.11
N THR A 280 13.64 7.09 18.20
CA THR A 280 13.38 7.79 19.47
C THR A 280 12.65 6.88 20.46
N ARG A 281 11.70 6.07 19.98
CA ARG A 281 11.04 5.04 20.80
C ARG A 281 12.05 4.08 21.42
N GLU A 282 13.00 3.59 20.62
CA GLU A 282 14.00 2.64 21.12
C GLU A 282 14.93 3.29 22.15
N GLU A 283 15.41 4.51 21.92
CA GLU A 283 16.23 5.25 22.90
C GLU A 283 15.49 5.52 24.22
N ILE A 284 14.20 5.86 24.16
CA ILE A 284 13.36 6.01 25.36
C ILE A 284 13.30 4.69 26.11
N LEU A 285 13.11 3.56 25.41
CA LEU A 285 12.96 2.24 26.01
C LEU A 285 14.25 1.74 26.66
N THR A 286 15.41 1.94 26.02
CA THR A 286 16.72 1.55 26.55
C THR A 286 17.24 2.51 27.61
N GLY A 287 16.84 3.79 27.56
CA GLY A 287 17.29 4.82 28.50
C GLY A 287 18.77 5.20 28.33
N THR A 288 19.33 4.97 27.13
CA THR A 288 20.76 5.12 26.83
C THR A 288 21.17 6.52 26.39
N GLU A 289 20.23 7.36 25.98
CA GLU A 289 20.46 8.72 25.49
C GLU A 289 19.63 9.76 26.26
N ASN A 290 20.08 11.01 26.25
CA ASN A 290 19.26 12.14 26.71
C ASN A 290 18.15 12.43 25.69
N VAL A 291 17.04 11.71 25.84
CA VAL A 291 15.91 11.78 24.90
C VAL A 291 15.12 13.09 24.98
N ASP A 292 15.33 13.96 25.99
CA ASP A 292 14.67 15.28 26.08
C ASP A 292 14.96 16.14 24.83
N GLU A 293 16.13 15.99 24.21
CA GLU A 293 16.52 16.71 22.98
C GLU A 293 15.84 16.18 21.72
N LEU A 294 15.28 14.96 21.77
CA LEU A 294 14.60 14.33 20.63
C LEU A 294 13.11 14.69 20.54
N ILE A 295 12.47 14.95 21.68
CA ILE A 295 11.02 15.23 21.77
C ILE A 295 10.55 16.46 20.96
N PRO A 296 11.27 17.61 20.93
CA PRO A 296 10.83 18.77 20.15
C PRO A 296 10.60 18.42 18.68
N ARG A 297 11.45 17.57 18.11
CA ARG A 297 11.35 17.14 16.71
C ARG A 297 10.17 16.21 16.46
N LEU A 298 9.80 15.34 17.40
CA LEU A 298 8.57 14.55 17.29
C LEU A 298 7.32 15.45 17.21
N ARG A 299 7.30 16.53 17.99
CA ARG A 299 6.20 17.52 17.96
C ARG A 299 6.14 18.29 16.64
N GLU A 300 7.28 18.54 16.00
CA GLU A 300 7.31 19.13 14.65
C GLU A 300 6.77 18.19 13.58
N ILE A 301 7.08 16.90 13.65
CA ILE A 301 6.57 15.89 12.70
C ILE A 301 5.04 15.90 12.69
N LYS A 302 4.39 15.96 13.86
CA LYS A 302 2.92 16.03 13.97
C LYS A 302 2.32 17.20 13.18
N LYS A 303 2.98 18.36 13.20
CA LYS A 303 2.50 19.56 12.48
C LYS A 303 2.66 19.45 10.97
N ARG A 304 3.62 18.65 10.51
CA ARG A 304 4.00 18.55 9.10
C ARG A 304 3.12 17.59 8.30
N PHE A 305 2.50 16.61 8.94
CA PHE A 305 1.75 15.53 8.29
C PHE A 305 0.29 15.41 8.77
N PRO A 306 -0.54 16.48 8.67
CA PRO A 306 -1.92 16.44 9.14
C PRO A 306 -2.71 15.31 8.49
N GLY A 307 -3.44 14.53 9.30
CA GLY A 307 -4.34 13.46 8.84
C GLY A 307 -3.67 12.14 8.43
N LYS A 308 -2.44 11.88 8.87
CA LYS A 308 -1.71 10.63 8.60
C LYS A 308 -1.43 9.84 9.88
N ASP A 309 -1.35 8.52 9.75
CA ASP A 309 -1.04 7.56 10.84
C ASP A 309 0.27 7.89 11.58
N ILE A 310 1.23 8.52 10.88
CA ILE A 310 2.50 9.02 11.46
C ILE A 310 2.31 9.97 12.64
N ILE A 311 1.16 10.66 12.73
CA ILE A 311 0.82 11.49 13.88
C ILE A 311 0.59 10.60 15.10
N ASP A 312 -0.22 9.56 14.96
CA ASP A 312 -0.59 8.66 16.04
C ASP A 312 0.67 7.95 16.57
N GLU A 313 1.56 7.50 15.67
CA GLU A 313 2.84 6.92 16.08
C GLU A 313 3.74 7.92 16.84
N ALA A 314 3.79 9.18 16.40
CA ALA A 314 4.57 10.21 17.12
C ALA A 314 3.97 10.51 18.50
N GLU A 315 2.63 10.52 18.61
CA GLU A 315 1.91 10.72 19.87
C GLU A 315 2.17 9.59 20.87
N GLU A 316 2.10 8.34 20.41
CA GLU A 316 2.42 7.17 21.24
C GLU A 316 3.82 7.26 21.83
N VAL A 317 4.81 7.68 21.04
CA VAL A 317 6.21 7.81 21.49
C VAL A 317 6.39 8.98 22.46
N ILE A 318 5.71 10.12 22.24
CA ILE A 318 5.73 11.25 23.18
C ILE A 318 5.11 10.82 24.52
N LYS A 319 3.96 10.13 24.49
CA LYS A 319 3.31 9.62 25.70
C LYS A 319 4.19 8.62 26.45
N LEU A 320 4.86 7.71 25.73
CA LEU A 320 5.83 6.78 26.31
C LEU A 320 6.96 7.50 27.06
N PHE A 321 7.46 8.60 26.50
CA PHE A 321 8.46 9.43 27.15
C PHE A 321 7.93 10.07 28.44
N GLU A 322 6.74 10.68 28.39
CA GLU A 322 6.10 11.32 29.54
C GLU A 322 5.85 10.33 30.68
N ASP A 323 5.34 9.14 30.37
CA ASP A 323 5.09 8.06 31.34
C ASP A 323 6.40 7.60 32.02
N LYS A 324 7.51 7.50 31.26
CA LYS A 324 8.82 7.16 31.84
C LYS A 324 9.38 8.26 32.72
N LYS A 325 9.16 9.54 32.38
CA LYS A 325 9.64 10.68 33.17
C LYS A 325 8.93 10.78 34.52
N LEU A 326 7.61 10.57 34.54
CA LEU A 326 6.81 10.53 35.76
C LEU A 326 7.32 9.45 36.73
N LYS A 327 7.53 8.21 36.23
CA LYS A 327 8.05 7.10 37.06
C LYS A 327 9.43 7.36 37.66
N LYS A 328 10.31 8.10 36.96
CA LYS A 328 11.61 8.51 37.50
C LYS A 328 11.49 9.61 38.57
N GLY A 329 10.49 10.49 38.46
CA GLY A 329 10.22 11.56 39.42
C GLY A 329 9.65 11.06 40.75
N ASP A 330 8.84 10.00 40.75
CA ASP A 330 8.26 9.40 41.97
C ASP A 330 9.24 8.50 42.76
N SER A 331 10.45 8.29 42.22
CA SER A 331 11.50 7.44 42.82
C SER A 331 12.64 8.25 43.48
N ALA A 332 12.50 9.57 43.57
CA ALA A 332 13.48 10.51 44.13
C ALA A 332 12.95 11.19 45.39
#